data_AF-A0A4Q7CNF5-F1
#
_entry.id   AF-A0A4Q7CNF5-F1
#
_cell.length_a   1.000
_cell.length_b   1.000
_cell.length_c   1.000
_cell.angle_alpha   90.00
_cell.angle_beta   90.00
_cell.angle_gamma   90.00
#
_symmetry.space_group_name_H-M   'P 1'
#
loop_
_entity.id
_entity.type
_entity.pdbx_description
1 polymer ?
#
loop_
_entity_poly.entity_id
_entity_poly.type
_entity_poly.pdbx_seq_one_letter_code
_entity_poly.pdbx_strand_id
1 'polypeptide(L)'
;MKQKENQKHQLITLHEPKSVISEKFRGIRSNLLFSSADETIKGIVVTAEKPSAGKSTIASNLAITYAQAGYKTLIIDGDMRKPTLHYIFNKMNNHGLSSTIINNIE
;
A
#
# COMPACT_ATOMS: atom_id res chain seq x y z
N MET A 1 13.56 -8.97 -17.20
CA MET A 1 13.77 -7.51 -17.29
C MET A 1 12.46 -6.73 -17.14
N LYS A 2 11.39 -7.03 -17.91
CA LYS A 2 10.08 -6.34 -17.85
C LYS A 2 9.41 -6.24 -16.45
N GLN A 3 9.48 -7.27 -15.60
CA GLN A 3 8.87 -7.23 -14.26
C GLN A 3 9.57 -6.24 -13.30
N LYS A 4 10.90 -6.10 -13.37
CA LYS A 4 11.66 -5.18 -12.50
C LYS A 4 11.41 -3.71 -12.85
N GLU A 5 11.28 -3.38 -14.14
CA GLU A 5 10.91 -2.02 -14.57
C GLU A 5 9.49 -1.64 -14.17
N ASN A 6 8.55 -2.60 -14.22
CA ASN A 6 7.17 -2.35 -13.82
C ASN A 6 7.04 -2.14 -12.31
N GLN A 7 7.81 -2.90 -11.50
CA GLN A 7 7.91 -2.68 -10.05
C GLN A 7 8.47 -1.30 -9.71
N LYS A 8 9.48 -0.82 -10.47
CA LYS A 8 10.05 0.52 -10.26
C LYS A 8 8.98 1.62 -10.36
N HIS A 9 8.07 1.50 -11.34
CA HIS A 9 6.96 2.44 -11.50
C HIS A 9 5.86 2.27 -10.44
N GLN A 10 5.61 1.04 -9.98
CA GLN A 10 4.58 0.78 -8.97
C GLN A 10 4.98 1.28 -7.58
N LEU A 11 6.26 1.35 -7.23
CA LEU A 11 6.76 1.79 -5.92
C LEU A 11 7.61 3.06 -6.02
N ILE A 12 7.08 4.09 -6.69
CA ILE A 12 7.82 5.36 -6.92
C ILE A 12 8.29 6.04 -5.64
N THR A 13 7.52 5.95 -4.55
CA THR A 13 7.89 6.54 -3.24
C THR A 13 9.11 5.86 -2.60
N LEU A 14 9.38 4.60 -2.96
CA LEU A 14 10.56 3.87 -2.53
C LEU A 14 11.75 4.16 -3.46
N HIS A 15 11.54 4.10 -4.76
CA HIS A 15 12.63 4.18 -5.75
C HIS A 15 13.05 5.60 -6.11
N GLU A 16 12.12 6.56 -6.05
CA GLU A 16 12.34 7.97 -6.36
C GLU A 16 11.75 8.87 -5.26
N PRO A 17 12.25 8.78 -4.01
CA PRO A 17 11.64 9.43 -2.85
C PRO A 17 11.62 10.97 -2.96
N LYS A 18 12.52 11.57 -3.74
CA LYS A 18 12.60 13.02 -3.94
C LYS A 18 11.80 13.53 -5.15
N SER A 19 11.08 12.65 -5.86
CA SER A 19 10.29 13.06 -7.03
C SER A 19 9.06 13.88 -6.62
N VAL A 20 8.56 14.68 -7.57
CA VAL A 20 7.31 15.45 -7.38
C VAL A 20 6.14 14.52 -7.07
N ILE A 21 6.09 13.33 -7.68
CA ILE A 21 5.03 12.34 -7.45
C ILE A 21 5.10 11.81 -6.02
N SER A 22 6.30 11.50 -5.53
CA SER A 22 6.50 11.07 -4.14
C SER A 22 6.06 12.12 -3.13
N GLU A 23 6.26 13.40 -3.44
CA GLU A 23 5.77 14.49 -2.60
C GLU A 23 4.24 14.58 -2.56
N LYS A 24 3.55 14.24 -3.65
CA LYS A 24 2.08 14.13 -3.63
C LYS A 24 1.58 13.03 -2.68
N PHE A 25 2.28 11.90 -2.60
CA PHE A 25 1.95 10.86 -1.61
C PHE A 25 2.20 11.32 -0.16
N ARG A 26 3.22 12.16 0.09
CA ARG A 26 3.41 12.79 1.41
C ARG A 26 2.29 13.76 1.74
N GLY A 27 1.83 14.53 0.77
CA GLY A 27 0.65 15.39 0.90
C GLY A 27 -0.61 14.60 1.29
N ILE A 28 -0.88 13.48 0.62
CA ILE A 28 -2.02 12.59 0.97
C ILE A 28 -1.89 12.08 2.41
N ARG A 29 -0.71 11.59 2.82
CA ARG A 29 -0.45 11.14 4.19
C ARG A 29 -0.71 12.26 5.21
N SER A 30 -0.18 13.46 4.98
CA SER A 30 -0.40 14.61 5.86
C SER A 30 -1.87 14.98 5.96
N ASN A 31 -2.59 15.03 4.82
CA ASN A 31 -4.02 15.33 4.81
C ASN A 31 -4.84 14.30 5.60
N LEU A 32 -4.47 13.01 5.54
CA LEU A 32 -5.10 11.96 6.34
C LEU A 32 -4.78 12.08 7.83
N LEU A 33 -3.53 12.42 8.19
CA LEU A 33 -3.17 12.66 9.59
C LEU A 33 -3.96 13.82 10.20
N PHE A 34 -4.29 14.84 9.40
CA PHE A 34 -5.05 16.01 9.83
C PHE A 34 -6.55 15.94 9.50
N SER A 35 -7.06 14.86 8.90
CA SER A 35 -8.49 14.77 8.54
C SER A 35 -9.40 14.50 9.73
N SER A 36 -8.83 14.14 10.88
CA SER A 36 -9.54 13.96 12.15
C SER A 36 -8.92 14.89 13.18
N ALA A 37 -9.72 15.80 13.74
CA ALA A 37 -9.25 16.79 14.71
C ALA A 37 -8.95 16.16 16.07
N ASP A 38 -9.74 15.15 16.46
CA ASP A 38 -9.77 14.63 17.83
C ASP A 38 -9.27 13.18 17.95
N GLU A 39 -9.24 12.42 16.85
CA GLU A 39 -8.88 11.00 16.87
C GLU A 39 -7.71 10.66 15.96
N THR A 40 -6.76 9.88 16.49
CA THR A 40 -5.67 9.31 15.69
C THR A 40 -6.21 8.22 14.76
N ILE A 41 -6.12 8.44 13.44
CA ILE A 41 -6.46 7.42 12.44
C ILE A 41 -5.41 6.30 12.48
N LYS A 42 -5.82 5.10 12.92
CA LYS A 42 -4.96 3.91 13.02
C LYS A 42 -5.15 2.91 11.87
N GLY A 43 -6.20 3.07 11.06
CA GLY A 43 -6.51 2.17 9.96
C GLY A 43 -7.27 2.89 8.85
N ILE A 44 -6.96 2.55 7.60
CA ILE A 44 -7.52 3.17 6.40
C ILE A 44 -7.87 2.06 5.41
N VAL A 45 -9.05 2.14 4.78
CA VAL A 45 -9.43 1.30 3.65
C VAL A 45 -9.25 2.08 2.36
N VAL A 46 -8.53 1.51 1.39
CA VAL A 46 -8.36 2.08 0.05
C VAL A 46 -9.19 1.28 -0.95
N THR A 47 -10.17 1.93 -1.57
CA THR A 47 -11.08 1.32 -2.56
C THR A 47 -11.24 2.22 -3.78
N ALA A 48 -11.88 1.72 -4.85
CA ALA A 48 -12.16 2.46 -6.08
C ALA A 48 -13.48 2.03 -6.70
N GLU A 49 -14.04 2.87 -7.59
CA GLU A 49 -15.31 2.65 -8.27
C GLU A 49 -15.23 1.53 -9.32
N LYS A 50 -14.03 1.24 -9.83
CA LYS A 50 -13.81 0.25 -10.89
C LYS A 50 -12.50 -0.54 -10.74
N PRO A 51 -12.41 -1.74 -11.35
CA PRO A 51 -11.16 -2.47 -11.47
C PRO A 51 -10.07 -1.64 -12.18
N SER A 52 -8.80 -1.91 -11.86
CA SER A 52 -7.63 -1.28 -12.51
C SER A 52 -7.51 0.25 -12.33
N ALA A 53 -8.26 0.86 -11.41
CA ALA A 53 -8.15 2.29 -11.08
C ALA A 53 -6.85 2.68 -10.32
N GLY A 54 -5.91 1.74 -10.13
CA GLY A 54 -4.64 2.00 -9.44
C GLY A 54 -4.69 1.93 -7.91
N LYS A 55 -5.79 1.45 -7.31
CA LYS A 55 -6.00 1.35 -5.85
C LYS A 55 -4.82 0.70 -5.10
N SER A 56 -4.29 -0.42 -5.61
CA SER A 56 -3.17 -1.14 -4.98
C SER A 56 -1.85 -0.37 -5.06
N THR A 57 -1.61 0.34 -6.18
CA THR A 57 -0.44 1.22 -6.34
C THR A 57 -0.50 2.38 -5.37
N ILE A 58 -1.68 3.01 -5.23
CA ILE A 58 -1.90 4.12 -4.28
C ILE A 58 -1.68 3.63 -2.85
N ALA A 59 -2.31 2.52 -2.46
CA ALA A 59 -2.18 1.95 -1.13
C ALA A 59 -0.72 1.61 -0.79
N SER A 60 0.02 1.02 -1.74
CA SER A 60 1.43 0.62 -1.54
C SER A 60 2.34 1.84 -1.32
N ASN A 61 2.21 2.87 -2.14
CA ASN A 61 3.01 4.08 -2.00
C ASN A 61 2.63 4.89 -0.75
N LEU A 62 1.35 4.94 -0.39
CA LEU A 62 0.92 5.56 0.85
C LEU A 62 1.49 4.83 2.07
N ALA A 63 1.49 3.49 2.07
CA ALA A 63 2.10 2.71 3.14
C ALA A 63 3.61 2.99 3.27
N ILE A 64 4.32 3.11 2.14
CA ILE A 64 5.74 3.49 2.14
C ILE A 64 5.95 4.88 2.72
N THR A 65 5.12 5.89 2.40
CA THR A 65 5.29 7.23 2.97
C THR A 65 4.98 7.27 4.46
N TYR A 66 4.04 6.46 4.97
CA TYR A 66 3.85 6.28 6.42
C TYR A 66 5.09 5.65 7.06
N ALA A 67 5.62 4.56 6.49
CA ALA A 67 6.84 3.92 6.98
C ALA A 67 8.06 4.86 6.99
N GLN A 68 8.25 5.65 5.92
CA GLN A 68 9.32 6.67 5.83
C GLN A 68 9.21 7.77 6.89
N ALA A 69 8.01 8.05 7.40
CA ALA A 69 7.79 8.99 8.50
C ALA A 69 7.98 8.36 9.90
N GLY A 70 8.41 7.10 9.98
CA GLY A 70 8.69 6.41 11.24
C GLY A 70 7.51 5.64 11.83
N TYR A 71 6.36 5.58 11.15
CA TYR A 71 5.22 4.79 11.62
C TYR A 71 5.43 3.30 11.36
N LYS A 72 5.17 2.46 12.37
CA LYS A 72 5.09 1.01 12.18
C LYS A 72 3.87 0.68 11.33
N THR A 73 4.09 0.49 10.03
CA THR A 73 3.03 0.43 9.03
C THR A 73 2.82 -1.00 8.55
N LEU A 74 1.56 -1.45 8.58
CA LEU A 74 1.12 -2.72 7.99
C LEU A 74 0.20 -2.42 6.80
N ILE A 75 0.50 -3.00 5.65
CA ILE A 75 -0.42 -3.03 4.50
C ILE A 75 -0.99 -4.43 4.37
N ILE A 76 -2.30 -4.53 4.21
CA ILE A 76 -3.03 -5.80 4.10
C ILE A 76 -3.71 -5.83 2.74
N ASP A 77 -3.54 -6.91 1.97
CA ASP A 77 -4.30 -7.11 0.74
C ASP A 77 -5.70 -7.63 1.10
N GLY A 78 -6.67 -6.72 1.14
CA GLY A 78 -8.07 -7.06 1.35
C GLY A 78 -8.77 -7.58 0.09
N ASP A 79 -8.16 -7.48 -1.10
CA ASP A 79 -8.73 -7.98 -2.35
C ASP A 79 -8.42 -9.47 -2.52
N MET A 80 -9.18 -10.32 -1.82
CA MET A 80 -9.00 -11.77 -1.88
C MET A 80 -9.47 -12.38 -3.22
N ARG A 81 -10.07 -11.60 -4.13
CA ARG A 81 -10.51 -12.09 -5.45
C ARG A 81 -9.42 -11.91 -6.51
N LYS A 82 -8.74 -10.76 -6.50
CA LYS A 82 -7.64 -10.43 -7.43
C LYS A 82 -6.50 -9.77 -6.65
N PRO A 83 -5.81 -10.51 -5.75
CA PRO A 83 -4.74 -9.95 -4.93
C PRO A 83 -3.58 -9.50 -5.80
N THR A 84 -2.98 -8.37 -5.42
CA THR A 84 -1.93 -7.70 -6.23
C THR A 84 -0.72 -7.29 -5.39
N LEU A 85 -0.85 -7.16 -4.08
CA LEU A 85 0.24 -6.67 -3.25
C LEU A 85 1.45 -7.60 -3.23
N HIS A 86 1.25 -8.92 -3.25
CA HIS A 86 2.36 -9.88 -3.27
C HIS A 86 3.21 -9.74 -4.55
N TYR A 87 2.62 -9.39 -5.69
CA TYR A 87 3.37 -9.08 -6.91
C TYR A 87 4.13 -7.75 -6.81
N ILE A 88 3.49 -6.72 -6.25
CA ILE A 88 4.08 -5.37 -6.08
C ILE A 88 5.32 -5.46 -5.16
N PHE A 89 5.20 -6.16 -4.03
CA PHE A 89 6.27 -6.30 -3.04
C PHE A 89 7.18 -7.51 -3.26
N ASN A 90 7.01 -8.24 -4.36
CA ASN A 90 7.77 -9.44 -4.72
C ASN A 90 7.83 -10.47 -3.57
N LYS A 91 6.67 -10.86 -3.05
CA LYS A 91 6.50 -11.84 -1.98
C LYS A 91 5.73 -13.06 -2.46
N MET A 92 5.96 -14.19 -1.79
CA MET A 92 5.10 -15.37 -1.94
C MET A 92 3.74 -15.11 -1.29
N ASN A 93 2.71 -15.79 -1.76
CA ASN A 93 1.32 -15.64 -1.28
C ASN A 93 0.71 -17.00 -0.88
N ASN A 94 1.55 -17.92 -0.38
CA ASN A 94 1.13 -19.25 0.09
C ASN A 94 0.33 -19.14 1.40
N HIS A 95 0.68 -18.15 2.23
CA HIS A 95 -0.04 -17.78 3.44
C HIS A 95 -0.28 -16.28 3.41
N GLY A 96 -1.48 -15.86 3.84
CA GLY A 96 -1.90 -14.47 3.78
C GLY A 96 -3.19 -14.26 4.57
N LEU A 97 -3.92 -13.19 4.27
CA LEU A 97 -5.11 -12.82 5.01
C LEU A 97 -6.14 -13.95 5.09
N SER A 98 -6.40 -14.64 3.98
CA SER A 98 -7.38 -15.72 3.91
C SER A 98 -7.04 -16.89 4.83
N SER A 99 -5.79 -17.38 4.77
CA SER A 99 -5.31 -18.50 5.59
C SER A 99 -5.25 -18.13 7.07
N THR A 100 -4.89 -16.88 7.39
CA THR A 100 -4.88 -16.36 8.77
C THR A 100 -6.28 -16.32 9.37
N ILE A 101 -7.30 -15.87 8.62
CA ILE A 101 -8.68 -15.79 9.13
C ILE A 101 -9.24 -17.17 9.49
N ILE A 102 -8.89 -18.21 8.73
CA ILE A 102 -9.34 -19.59 8.98
C ILE A 102 -8.40 -20.38 9.90
N ASN A 103 -7.40 -19.73 10.52
CA ASN A 103 -6.36 -20.35 11.36
C ASN A 103 -5.60 -21.50 10.68
N ASN A 104 -5.42 -21.43 9.36
CA ASN A 104 -4.67 -22.42 8.60
C ASN A 104 -3.27 -21.88 8.26
N ILE A 105 -2.42 -21.78 9.28
CA ILE A 105 -1.07 -21.22 9.20
C ILE A 105 -0.06 -22.31 9.59
N GLU A 106 0.01 -23.37 8.78
CA GLU A 106 1.02 -24.43 8.88
C GLU A 106 2.07 -24.29 7.77
#